data_AF-A0A3B9NZ83-F1
#
_entry.id   AF-A0A3B9NZ83-F1
#
_cell.length_a   1.000
_cell.length_b   1.000
_cell.length_c   1.000
_cell.angle_alpha   90.00
_cell.angle_beta   90.00
_cell.angle_gamma   90.00
#
_symmetry.space_group_name_H-M   'P 1'
#
loop_
_entity.id
_entity.type
_entity.pdbx_description
1 polymer ?
#
loop_
_entity_poly.entity_id
_entity_poly.type
_entity_poly.pdbx_seq_one_letter_code
_entity_poly.pdbx_strand_id
1 'polypeptide(L)' 'MAQITELSKIQVPLGGQQIELQQIDHAEDGMSMMRVRIREGKRFTIFDIDAVTAAQLGNAIQQWAKTQGQA' A
#
# COMPACT_ATOMS: atom_id res chain seq x y z
N MET A 1 10.04 -6.77 18.51
CA MET A 1 9.93 -7.30 17.13
C MET A 1 8.62 -6.79 16.55
N ALA A 2 8.63 -6.24 15.33
CA ALA A 2 7.38 -5.76 14.72
C ALA A 2 6.59 -6.94 14.16
N GLN A 3 5.29 -7.02 14.47
CA GLN A 3 4.40 -8.01 13.88
C GLN A 3 3.97 -7.52 12.49
N ILE A 4 4.02 -8.41 11.49
CA ILE A 4 3.65 -8.09 10.12
C ILE A 4 2.38 -8.88 9.78
N THR A 5 1.36 -8.17 9.32
CA THR A 5 0.11 -8.76 8.84
C THR A 5 -0.06 -8.41 7.37
N GLU A 6 -0.17 -9.41 6.49
CA GLU A 6 -0.40 -9.19 5.06
C GLU A 6 -1.87 -8.79 4.82
N LEU A 7 -2.08 -7.71 4.07
CA LEU A 7 -3.43 -7.17 3.83
C LEU A 7 -3.89 -7.40 2.40
N SER A 8 -3.02 -7.14 1.42
CA SER A 8 -3.38 -7.28 0.01
C SER A 8 -2.17 -7.44 -0.90
N LYS A 9 -2.39 -8.06 -2.06
CA LYS A 9 -1.41 -8.21 -3.13
C LYS A 9 -2.09 -7.99 -4.48
N ILE A 10 -1.60 -7.02 -5.23
CA ILE A 10 -2.16 -6.57 -6.49
C ILE A 10 -1.07 -6.67 -7.56
N GLN A 11 -1.38 -7.30 -8.68
CA GLN A 11 -0.50 -7.35 -9.85
C GLN A 11 -0.99 -6.34 -10.89
N VAL A 12 -0.09 -5.46 -11.32
CA VAL A 12 -0.36 -4.51 -12.40
C VAL A 12 -0.26 -5.26 -13.73
N PRO A 13 -1.33 -5.29 -14.56
CA PRO A 13 -1.33 -6.07 -15.81
C PRO A 13 -0.30 -5.59 -16.84
N LEU A 14 -0.09 -4.28 -16.89
CA LEU A 14 0.82 -3.62 -17.82
C LEU A 14 2.11 -3.25 -17.07
N GLY A 15 3.19 -4.00 -17.29
CA GLY A 15 4.52 -3.71 -16.70
C GLY A 15 4.97 -4.68 -15.60
N GLY A 16 4.10 -5.61 -15.18
CA GLY A 16 4.48 -6.68 -14.25
C GLY A 16 4.84 -6.20 -12.84
N GLN A 17 4.45 -4.98 -12.48
CA GLN A 17 4.65 -4.49 -11.11
C GLN A 17 3.75 -5.25 -10.14
N GLN A 18 4.26 -5.44 -8.92
CA GLN A 18 3.51 -6.03 -7.81
C GLN A 18 3.42 -5.01 -6.69
N ILE A 19 2.21 -4.76 -6.19
CA ILE A 19 1.93 -3.91 -5.05
C ILE A 19 1.46 -4.81 -3.91
N GLU A 20 2.17 -4.78 -2.78
CA GLU A 20 1.81 -5.50 -1.56
C GLU A 20 1.54 -4.48 -0.44
N LEU A 21 0.45 -4.69 0.28
CA LEU A 21 0.05 -3.89 1.44
C LEU A 21 0.16 -4.77 2.69
N GLN A 22 0.82 -4.26 3.72
CA GLN A 22 1.03 -4.95 4.99
C GLN A 22 0.76 -3.99 6.16
N GLN A 23 0.21 -4.47 7.27
CA GLN A 23 0.24 -3.76 8.54
C GLN A 23 1.51 -4.14 9.29
N ILE A 24 2.19 -3.14 9.86
CA ILE A 24 3.36 -3.32 10.70
C ILE A 24 3.00 -2.77 12.09
N ASP A 25 2.96 -3.66 13.08
CA ASP A 25 2.68 -3.30 14.47
C ASP A 25 4.00 -3.17 15.24
N HIS A 26 4.34 -1.94 15.64
CA HIS A 26 5.53 -1.66 16.43
C HIS A 26 5.23 -1.86 17.92
N ALA A 27 5.72 -2.97 18.48
CA ALA A 27 5.44 -3.38 19.86
C ALA A 27 5.88 -2.37 20.94
N GLU A 28 6.80 -1.44 20.63
CA GLU A 28 7.34 -0.46 21.59
C GLU A 28 6.56 0.85 21.64
N ASP A 29 5.77 1.17 20.61
CA ASP A 29 5.10 2.49 20.47
C ASP A 29 3.58 2.36 20.27
N GLY A 30 3.06 1.14 20.14
CA GLY A 30 1.63 0.87 19.96
C GLY A 30 1.05 1.36 18.63
N MET A 31 1.88 1.91 17.74
CA MET A 31 1.45 2.42 16.44
C MET A 31 1.46 1.32 15.38
N SER A 32 0.31 1.15 14.74
CA SER A 32 0.14 0.33 13.53
C SER A 32 0.39 1.21 12.31
N MET A 33 1.35 0.84 11.48
CA MET A 33 1.69 1.52 10.23
C MET A 33 1.27 0.67 9.03
N MET A 34 0.87 1.31 7.94
CA MET A 34 0.65 0.65 6.64
C MET A 34 1.94 0.66 5.85
N ARG A 35 2.51 -0.51 5.58
CA ARG A 35 3.64 -0.70 4.67
C ARG A 35 3.14 -0.96 3.26
N VAL A 36 3.61 -0.12 2.33
CA VAL A 36 3.40 -0.29 0.90
C VAL A 36 4.70 -0.80 0.28
N ARG A 37 4.63 -1.91 -0.44
CA ARG A 37 5.77 -2.49 -1.16
C ARG A 37 5.44 -2.57 -2.64
N ILE A 38 6.23 -1.89 -3.46
CA ILE A 38 6.10 -1.89 -4.91
C ILE A 38 7.35 -2.56 -5.49
N ARG A 39 7.15 -3.65 -6.21
CA ARG A 39 8.21 -4.36 -6.93
C ARG A 39 8.04 -4.17 -8.43
N GLU A 40 9.11 -3.74 -9.09
CA GLU A 40 9.23 -3.63 -10.55
C GLU A 40 10.50 -4.35 -11.00
N GLY A 41 10.36 -5.63 -11.35
CA GLY A 41 11.50 -6.50 -11.67
C GLY A 41 12.49 -6.63 -10.49
N LYS A 42 13.65 -5.96 -10.62
CA LYS A 42 14.70 -5.89 -9.59
C LYS A 42 14.62 -4.64 -8.71
N ARG A 43 13.76 -3.68 -9.04
CA ARG A 43 13.56 -2.45 -8.26
C ARG A 43 12.49 -2.68 -7.22
N PHE A 44 12.75 -2.20 -6.01
CA PHE A 44 11.82 -2.28 -4.89
C PHE A 44 11.70 -0.91 -4.26
N THR A 45 10.47 -0.47 -4.05
CA THR A 45 10.15 0.71 -3.25
C THR A 45 9.32 0.24 -2.06
N ILE A 46 9.79 0.52 -0.85
CA ILE A 46 9.11 0.16 0.39
C ILE A 46 9.05 1.39 1.25
N PHE A 47 7.87 1.75 1.72
CA PHE A 47 7.67 2.86 2.63
C PHE A 47 6.46 2.58 3.51
N ASP A 48 6.46 3.21 4.69
CA ASP A 48 5.43 3.07 5.69
C ASP A 48 4.68 4.41 5.81
N ILE A 49 3.35 4.35 5.92
CA ILE A 49 2.48 5.50 6.10
C ILE A 49 1.55 5.27 7.29
N ASP A 50 1.20 6.35 7.98
CA ASP A 50 0.23 6.32 9.07
C ASP A 50 -1.21 6.17 8.53
N ALA A 51 -2.16 5.91 9.43
CA ALA A 51 -3.56 5.69 9.08
C ALA A 51 -4.23 6.89 8.38
N VAL A 52 -3.86 8.12 8.72
CA VAL A 52 -4.43 9.34 8.10
C VAL A 52 -3.92 9.45 6.66
N THR A 53 -2.62 9.28 6.46
CA THR A 53 -2.02 9.29 5.11
C THR A 53 -2.55 8.15 4.24
N ALA A 54 -2.74 6.95 4.80
CA ALA A 54 -3.34 5.81 4.10
C ALA A 54 -4.76 6.10 3.61
N ALA A 55 -5.59 6.73 4.46
CA ALA A 55 -6.95 7.11 4.08
C ALA A 55 -6.96 8.14 2.94
N GLN A 56 -6.07 9.14 2.98
CA GLN A 56 -5.94 10.14 1.92
C GLN A 56 -5.53 9.51 0.59
N LEU A 57 -4.51 8.64 0.60
CA LEU A 57 -4.05 7.93 -0.59
C LEU A 57 -5.16 7.05 -1.19
N GLY A 58 -5.85 6.27 -0.35
CA GLY A 58 -6.95 5.41 -0.80
C GLY A 58 -8.11 6.21 -1.43
N ASN A 59 -8.44 7.35 -0.85
CA ASN A 59 -9.46 8.25 -1.41
C ASN A 59 -9.03 8.82 -2.76
N ALA A 60 -7.78 9.26 -2.91
CA ALA A 60 -7.27 9.79 -4.18
C ALA A 60 -7.31 8.72 -5.31
N ILE A 61 -6.89 7.48 -5.00
CA ILE A 61 -6.96 6.35 -5.94
C ILE A 61 -8.40 6.08 -6.37
N GLN A 62 -9.33 6.01 -5.41
CA GLN A 62 -10.75 5.77 -5.70
C GLN A 62 -11.39 6.90 -6.52
N GLN A 63 -11.05 8.16 -6.20
CA GLN A 63 -11.55 9.31 -6.95
C GLN A 63 -11.11 9.23 -8.41
N TRP A 64 -9.82 8.97 -8.67
CA TRP A 64 -9.32 8.79 -10.04
C TRP A 64 -10.00 7.61 -10.76
N ALA A 65 -10.15 6.46 -10.10
CA ALA A 65 -10.81 5.30 -10.71
C ALA A 65 -12.25 5.62 -11.15
N LYS A 66 -12.99 6.40 -10.34
CA LYS A 66 -14.35 6.85 -10.67
C LYS A 66 -14.37 7.75 -11.91
N THR A 67 -13.35 8.59 -12.14
CA THR A 67 -13.31 9.41 -13.37
C THR A 67 -13.05 8.58 -14.64
N GLN A 68 -12.44 7.40 -14.52
CA GLN A 68 -12.23 6.51 -15.66
C GLN A 68 -13.47 5.67 -16.00
N GLY A 69 -14.32 5.39 -15.01
CA GLY A 69 -15.57 4.63 -15.18
C GLY A 69 -16.79 5.46 -15.60
N GLN A 70 -16.63 6.78 -15.78
CA GLN A 70 -17.67 7.70 -16.27
C GLN A 70 -17.53 8.00 -17.77
N ALA A 71 -17.10 7.02 -18.56
CA ALA A 71 -17.05 7.08 -20.02
C ALA A 71 -18.21 6.29 -20.65
#